data_AF-A0A5C7ZV73-F1
#
_entry.id   AF-A0A5C7ZV73-F1
#
_cell.length_a   1.000
_cell.length_b   1.000
_cell.length_c   1.000
_cell.angle_alpha   90.00
_cell.angle_beta   90.00
_cell.angle_gamma   90.00
#
_symmetry.space_group_name_H-M   'P 1'
#
loop_
_entity.id
_entity.type
_entity.pdbx_description
1 polymer ?
#
loop_
_entity_poly.entity_id
_entity_poly.type
_entity_poly.pdbx_seq_one_letter_code
_entity_poly.pdbx_strand_id
1 'polypeptide(L)'
;MLLATVGGLLTESGAQAQQTLRLPAAMCRDGSLFADGIESGPLYSPDATPGAALVNPGNQQRQVLVNSSLRTYYLRVPPLYRADHPLPVLILLHGATGSSATTPDAAQDLRDLFSASADRTGVLLVAPPASGASGGWEPSADLPFIEAILDDLEMAVVLDRQRRSLWGFSAGGHVAHGLALWNSEVF
;
A
#
# COMPACT_ATOMS: atom_id res chain seq x y z
N MET A 1 20.65 -59.87 -23.83
CA MET A 1 19.59 -58.84 -23.73
C MET A 1 20.11 -57.79 -22.77
N LEU A 2 20.68 -56.71 -23.31
CA LEU A 2 21.40 -55.67 -22.59
C LEU A 2 20.45 -54.46 -22.48
N LEU A 3 19.98 -54.12 -21.28
CA LEU A 3 19.21 -52.90 -21.04
C LEU A 3 20.19 -51.75 -20.75
N ALA A 4 20.24 -50.76 -21.65
CA ALA A 4 20.95 -49.51 -21.42
C ALA A 4 19.99 -48.50 -20.78
N THR A 5 20.35 -47.99 -19.59
CA THR A 5 19.72 -46.86 -18.92
C THR A 5 20.23 -45.56 -19.55
N VAL A 6 19.33 -44.77 -20.15
CA VAL A 6 19.64 -43.40 -20.60
C VAL A 6 19.18 -42.44 -19.51
N GLY A 7 20.14 -41.91 -18.75
CA GLY A 7 19.91 -40.76 -17.87
C GLY A 7 20.07 -39.47 -18.67
N GLY A 8 18.97 -38.82 -19.01
CA GLY A 8 19.00 -37.47 -19.58
C GLY A 8 19.00 -36.44 -18.46
N LEU A 9 20.07 -35.65 -18.34
CA LEU A 9 20.00 -34.38 -17.62
C LEU A 9 19.20 -33.40 -18.48
N LEU A 10 18.03 -32.99 -17.99
CA LEU A 10 17.34 -31.82 -18.50
C LEU A 10 18.17 -30.59 -18.14
N THR A 11 18.73 -29.93 -19.15
CA THR A 11 19.29 -28.58 -19.00
C THR A 11 18.13 -27.60 -19.13
N GLU A 12 17.71 -27.02 -18.00
CA GLU A 12 16.75 -25.92 -18.02
C GLU A 12 17.40 -24.71 -18.70
N SER A 13 16.91 -24.37 -19.89
CA SER A 13 17.23 -23.09 -20.52
C SER A 13 16.52 -22.01 -19.71
N GLY A 14 17.26 -21.33 -18.82
CA GLY A 14 16.74 -20.18 -18.09
C GLY A 14 16.18 -19.16 -19.07
N ALA A 15 14.97 -18.66 -18.80
CA ALA A 15 14.39 -17.57 -19.57
C ALA A 15 15.38 -16.39 -19.59
N GLN A 16 15.86 -16.02 -20.78
CA GLN A 16 16.68 -14.82 -20.95
C GLN A 16 15.76 -13.60 -20.84
N ALA A 17 16.15 -12.61 -20.04
CA ALA A 17 15.45 -11.33 -19.98
C ALA A 17 15.44 -10.68 -21.37
N GLN A 18 14.29 -10.14 -21.77
CA GLN A 18 14.12 -9.39 -23.01
C GLN A 18 15.11 -8.23 -23.03
N GLN A 19 15.94 -8.12 -24.08
CA GLN A 19 16.88 -7.01 -24.19
C GLN A 19 16.13 -5.72 -24.54
N THR A 20 16.32 -4.69 -23.73
CA THR A 20 15.77 -3.35 -23.96
C THR A 20 16.46 -2.71 -25.17
N LEU A 21 15.71 -2.45 -26.24
CA LEU A 21 16.16 -1.64 -27.36
C LEU A 21 16.08 -0.16 -26.96
N ARG A 22 17.22 0.54 -26.86
CA ARG A 22 17.22 2.01 -26.69
C ARG A 22 16.86 2.68 -28.01
N LEU A 23 15.75 3.42 -28.03
CA LEU A 23 15.38 4.26 -29.18
C LEU A 23 16.25 5.53 -29.22
N PRO A 24 16.52 6.11 -30.40
CA PRO A 24 17.21 7.38 -30.54
C PRO A 24 16.44 8.52 -29.87
N ALA A 25 17.15 9.48 -29.26
CA ALA A 25 16.57 10.60 -28.50
C ALA A 25 15.52 11.43 -29.27
N ALA A 26 15.59 11.45 -30.61
CA ALA A 26 14.63 12.13 -31.47
C ALA A 26 13.21 11.50 -31.46
N MET A 27 13.07 10.27 -30.96
CA MET A 27 11.79 9.58 -30.83
C MET A 27 11.12 9.80 -29.47
N CYS A 28 11.81 10.41 -28.51
CA CYS A 28 11.23 10.81 -27.22
C CYS A 28 10.58 12.19 -27.38
N ARG A 29 9.31 12.24 -27.79
CA ARG A 29 8.50 13.46 -27.54
C ARG A 29 8.09 13.47 -26.08
N ASP A 30 8.36 14.61 -25.44
CA ASP A 30 7.82 15.02 -24.14
C ASP A 30 8.29 14.25 -22.90
N GLY A 31 9.31 13.39 -23.03
CA GLY A 31 10.12 12.86 -21.93
C GLY A 31 9.38 12.04 -20.87
N SER A 32 8.09 11.78 -21.02
CA SER A 32 7.24 11.38 -19.89
C SER A 32 7.00 9.89 -19.75
N LEU A 33 7.34 9.05 -20.73
CA LEU A 33 6.88 7.65 -20.63
C LEU A 33 7.94 6.58 -20.41
N PHE A 34 9.17 6.65 -20.96
CA PHE A 34 10.13 5.55 -20.79
C PHE A 34 11.61 5.94 -20.90
N ALA A 35 12.00 7.15 -20.47
CA ALA A 35 13.40 7.62 -20.62
C ALA A 35 14.44 6.64 -20.03
N ASP A 36 14.08 5.91 -18.98
CA ASP A 36 14.97 4.98 -18.25
C ASP A 36 14.44 3.54 -18.17
N GLY A 37 13.55 3.16 -19.10
CA GLY A 37 12.89 1.84 -19.13
C GLY A 37 11.70 1.72 -18.18
N ILE A 38 11.11 0.52 -18.12
CA ILE A 38 9.96 0.17 -17.26
C ILE A 38 10.36 -0.16 -15.81
N GLU A 39 11.65 -0.38 -15.53
CA GLU A 39 12.12 -0.99 -14.29
C GLU A 39 13.24 -0.21 -13.56
N SER A 40 13.85 0.83 -14.15
CA SER A 40 15.10 1.39 -13.60
C SER A 40 15.30 2.91 -13.72
N GLY A 41 14.23 3.69 -13.80
CA GLY A 41 14.32 5.16 -13.77
C GLY A 41 14.07 5.76 -12.39
N PRO A 42 14.92 6.68 -11.89
CA PRO A 42 14.54 7.52 -10.75
C PRO A 42 13.59 8.62 -11.26
N LEU A 43 12.29 8.32 -11.32
CA LEU A 43 11.28 9.38 -11.23
C LEU A 43 10.91 9.55 -9.76
N TYR A 44 11.85 10.08 -8.97
CA TYR A 44 11.62 10.34 -7.56
C TYR A 44 11.79 11.83 -7.26
N SER A 45 10.71 12.57 -7.49
CA SER A 45 10.42 13.78 -6.72
C SER A 45 9.22 13.40 -5.85
N PRO A 46 9.39 13.15 -4.55
CA PRO A 46 8.23 12.92 -3.70
C PRO A 46 7.40 14.19 -3.75
N ASP A 47 6.16 14.11 -4.22
CA ASP A 47 5.17 15.14 -3.91
C ASP A 47 4.88 15.00 -2.41
N ALA A 48 5.71 15.69 -1.63
CA ALA A 48 5.70 15.62 -0.19
C ALA A 48 4.63 16.56 0.37
N THR A 49 3.81 16.07 1.29
CA THR A 49 2.87 16.96 1.99
C THR A 49 3.64 17.92 2.90
N PRO A 50 3.09 19.12 3.21
CA PRO A 50 3.67 20.02 4.22
C PRO A 50 3.64 19.47 5.66
N GLY A 51 3.13 18.24 5.86
CA GLY A 51 2.62 17.72 7.13
C GLY A 51 3.53 17.96 8.33
N ALA A 52 2.92 18.09 9.50
CA ALA A 52 3.66 18.31 10.74
C ALA A 52 4.11 16.94 11.31
N ALA A 53 5.26 16.83 11.95
CA ALA A 53 5.72 15.57 12.57
C ALA A 53 4.96 15.26 13.88
N LEU A 54 3.64 15.06 13.80
CA LEU A 54 2.72 14.97 14.93
C LEU A 54 2.49 13.54 15.45
N VAL A 55 3.18 12.55 14.90
CA VAL A 55 3.07 11.16 15.32
C VAL A 55 4.40 10.63 15.83
N ASN A 56 4.33 9.85 16.90
CA ASN A 56 5.48 9.14 17.44
C ASN A 56 5.64 7.78 16.74
N PRO A 57 6.87 7.27 16.58
CA PRO A 57 7.10 5.91 16.13
C PRO A 57 6.33 4.86 16.94
N GLY A 58 6.01 3.75 16.28
CA GLY A 58 5.33 2.62 16.88
C GLY A 58 3.84 2.55 16.56
N ASN A 59 3.11 1.76 17.35
CA ASN A 59 1.67 1.58 17.18
C ASN A 59 0.94 2.81 17.71
N GLN A 60 0.10 3.41 16.88
CA GLN A 60 -0.72 4.56 17.25
C GLN A 60 -2.19 4.27 16.92
N GLN A 61 -3.09 4.98 17.59
CA GLN A 61 -4.50 5.07 17.21
C GLN A 61 -4.85 6.54 17.03
N ARG A 62 -5.67 6.83 16.01
CA ARG A 62 -6.12 8.17 15.69
C ARG A 62 -7.59 8.15 15.33
N GLN A 63 -8.22 9.31 15.34
CA GLN A 63 -9.64 9.44 15.09
C GLN A 63 -9.90 10.54 14.06
N VAL A 64 -10.84 10.27 13.16
CA VAL A 64 -11.31 11.23 12.15
C VAL A 64 -12.83 11.34 12.21
N LEU A 65 -13.34 12.53 11.88
CA LEU A 65 -14.77 12.79 11.80
C LEU A 65 -15.26 12.46 10.38
N VAL A 66 -16.20 11.51 10.26
CA VAL A 66 -16.80 11.10 8.99
C VAL A 66 -18.32 11.19 9.13
N ASN A 67 -18.97 12.05 8.36
CA ASN A 67 -20.44 12.24 8.41
C ASN A 67 -20.97 12.43 9.85
N SER A 68 -20.28 13.25 10.65
CA SER A 68 -20.59 13.49 12.08
C SER A 68 -20.35 12.30 13.04
N SER A 69 -19.76 11.21 12.56
CA SER A 69 -19.33 10.08 13.39
C SER A 69 -17.83 10.09 13.57
N LEU A 70 -17.36 10.01 14.82
CA LEU A 70 -15.94 9.89 15.13
C LEU A 70 -15.50 8.44 14.95
N ARG A 71 -14.62 8.17 13.99
CA ARG A 71 -14.14 6.82 13.66
C ARG A 71 -12.66 6.69 14.00
N THR A 72 -12.30 5.58 14.65
CA THR A 72 -10.92 5.26 15.02
C THR A 72 -10.25 4.41 13.95
N TYR A 73 -8.99 4.70 13.65
CA TYR A 73 -8.12 3.87 12.80
C TYR A 73 -6.76 3.64 13.47
N TYR A 74 -6.06 2.61 13.01
CA TYR A 74 -4.82 2.14 13.63
C TYR A 74 -3.62 2.35 12.71
N LEU A 75 -2.49 2.72 13.31
CA LEU A 75 -1.28 3.04 12.59
C LEU A 75 -0.08 2.25 13.12
N ARG A 76 0.86 1.94 12.22
CA ARG A 76 2.25 1.66 12.57
C ARG A 76 3.13 2.72 11.92
N VAL A 77 3.69 3.60 12.74
CA VAL A 77 4.68 4.58 12.29
C VAL A 77 6.06 3.91 12.37
N PRO A 78 6.83 3.82 11.28
CA PRO A 78 8.13 3.17 11.30
C PRO A 78 9.11 3.90 12.24
N PRO A 79 10.09 3.19 12.81
CA PRO A 79 11.13 3.82 13.62
C PRO A 79 11.90 4.84 12.78
N LEU A 80 12.38 5.89 13.44
CA LEU A 80 13.23 6.92 12.82
C LEU A 80 12.56 7.69 11.67
N TYR A 81 11.23 7.85 11.69
CA TYR A 81 10.56 8.83 10.83
C TYR A 81 11.22 10.20 10.97
N ARG A 82 11.55 10.81 9.83
CA ARG A 82 12.09 12.16 9.72
C ARG A 82 11.29 12.93 8.69
N ALA A 83 11.02 14.21 8.96
CA ALA A 83 10.24 15.06 8.08
C ALA A 83 10.91 15.31 6.70
N ASP A 84 12.22 15.08 6.57
CA ASP A 84 12.94 15.19 5.29
C ASP A 84 12.90 13.90 4.44
N HIS A 85 12.24 12.85 4.94
CA HIS A 85 11.99 11.61 4.22
C HIS A 85 10.48 11.32 4.20
N PRO A 86 9.77 11.80 3.16
CA PRO A 86 8.33 11.58 3.02
C PRO A 86 7.98 10.10 3.07
N LEU A 87 6.99 9.76 3.90
CA LEU A 87 6.60 8.38 4.15
C LEU A 87 5.74 7.83 3.01
N PRO A 88 6.13 6.70 2.38
CA PRO A 88 5.18 5.89 1.64
C PRO A 88 4.15 5.30 2.60
N VAL A 89 2.92 5.11 2.14
CA VAL A 89 1.81 4.60 2.95
C VAL A 89 1.22 3.34 2.34
N LEU A 90 0.96 2.35 3.20
CA LEU A 90 0.25 1.12 2.87
C LEU A 90 -1.03 1.01 3.70
N ILE A 91 -2.18 1.04 3.03
CA ILE A 91 -3.48 0.82 3.66
C ILE A 91 -3.80 -0.67 3.64
N LEU A 92 -4.10 -1.22 4.82
CA LEU A 92 -4.32 -2.63 5.08
C LEU A 92 -5.81 -2.90 5.35
N LEU A 93 -6.47 -3.60 4.44
CA LEU A 93 -7.90 -3.89 4.50
C LEU A 93 -8.14 -5.35 4.92
N HIS A 94 -8.65 -5.55 6.12
CA HIS A 94 -8.91 -6.88 6.69
C HIS A 94 -10.06 -7.62 5.99
N GLY A 95 -10.09 -8.96 6.13
CA GLY A 95 -11.20 -9.81 5.67
C GLY A 95 -12.42 -9.75 6.59
N ALA A 96 -13.56 -10.33 6.20
CA ALA A 96 -14.77 -10.28 7.02
C ALA A 96 -14.58 -11.01 8.36
N THR A 97 -15.06 -10.42 9.46
CA THR A 97 -14.84 -10.92 10.82
C THR A 97 -16.08 -11.53 11.48
N GLY A 98 -17.22 -11.54 10.78
CA GLY A 98 -18.50 -12.07 11.26
C GLY A 98 -19.31 -11.10 12.13
N SER A 99 -18.70 -10.02 12.63
CA SER A 99 -19.37 -8.97 13.42
C SER A 99 -18.59 -7.66 13.34
N SER A 100 -19.28 -6.52 13.27
CA SER A 100 -18.62 -5.21 13.33
C SER A 100 -17.79 -5.02 14.61
N ALA A 101 -18.19 -5.67 15.72
CA ALA A 101 -17.49 -5.59 17.01
C ALA A 101 -16.06 -6.17 17.00
N THR A 102 -15.74 -7.06 16.05
CA THR A 102 -14.41 -7.70 15.94
C THR A 102 -13.53 -7.08 14.87
N THR A 103 -14.03 -6.12 14.10
CA THR A 103 -13.26 -5.39 13.09
C THR A 103 -12.10 -4.57 13.65
N PRO A 104 -12.18 -3.97 14.86
CA PRO A 104 -11.04 -3.26 15.45
C PRO A 104 -9.85 -4.19 15.73
N ASP A 105 -10.12 -5.41 16.22
CA ASP A 105 -9.08 -6.40 16.49
C ASP A 105 -8.47 -6.90 15.18
N ALA A 106 -9.28 -7.22 14.18
CA ALA A 106 -8.80 -7.65 12.87
C ALA A 106 -7.94 -6.59 12.16
N ALA A 107 -8.28 -5.31 12.29
CA ALA A 107 -7.47 -4.21 11.77
C ALA A 107 -6.09 -4.14 12.47
N GLN A 108 -6.07 -4.26 13.80
CA GLN A 108 -4.82 -4.24 14.57
C GLN A 108 -3.96 -5.47 14.31
N ASP A 109 -4.56 -6.67 14.25
CA ASP A 109 -3.86 -7.92 13.92
C ASP A 109 -3.20 -7.83 12.54
N LEU A 110 -3.90 -7.26 11.56
CA LEU A 110 -3.35 -7.09 10.22
C LEU A 110 -2.22 -6.04 10.18
N ARG A 111 -2.35 -4.93 10.92
CA ARG A 111 -1.24 -3.98 11.12
C ARG A 111 -0.03 -4.69 11.72
N ASP A 112 -0.24 -5.44 12.80
CA ASP A 112 0.84 -6.09 13.55
C ASP A 112 1.54 -7.17 12.74
N LEU A 113 0.80 -7.87 11.87
CA LEU A 113 1.36 -8.81 10.89
C LEU A 113 2.39 -8.14 9.96
N PHE A 114 2.18 -6.89 9.57
CA PHE A 114 3.05 -6.15 8.64
C PHE A 114 4.11 -5.29 9.34
N SER A 115 3.99 -5.04 10.65
CA SER A 115 4.82 -4.09 11.40
C SER A 115 6.34 -4.30 11.23
N ALA A 116 6.84 -5.54 11.34
CA ALA A 116 8.27 -5.81 11.21
C ALA A 116 8.83 -5.54 9.80
N SER A 117 8.01 -5.70 8.77
CA SER A 117 8.40 -5.35 7.40
C SER A 117 8.36 -3.84 7.20
N ALA A 118 7.27 -3.20 7.63
CA ALA A 118 7.10 -1.75 7.57
C ALA A 118 8.22 -0.99 8.28
N ASP A 119 8.64 -1.48 9.45
CA ASP A 119 9.74 -0.89 10.21
C ASP A 119 11.08 -0.96 9.47
N ARG A 120 11.32 -2.07 8.75
CA ARG A 120 12.56 -2.26 7.98
C ARG A 120 12.57 -1.46 6.68
N THR A 121 11.41 -1.24 6.07
CA THR A 121 11.28 -0.58 4.77
C THR A 121 10.90 0.90 4.86
N GLY A 122 10.58 1.40 6.05
CA GLY A 122 10.20 2.79 6.27
C GLY A 122 8.81 3.12 5.70
N VAL A 123 7.86 2.19 5.79
CA VAL A 123 6.49 2.36 5.29
C VAL A 123 5.55 2.64 6.46
N LEU A 124 4.68 3.65 6.31
CA LEU A 124 3.57 3.90 7.22
C LEU A 124 2.46 2.87 6.97
N LEU A 125 2.06 2.11 7.99
CA LEU A 125 0.88 1.25 7.88
C LEU A 125 -0.35 1.95 8.41
N VAL A 126 -1.45 1.80 7.69
CA VAL A 126 -2.77 2.28 8.04
C VAL A 126 -3.75 1.12 8.02
N ALA A 127 -4.43 0.85 9.13
CA ALA A 127 -5.39 -0.23 9.24
C ALA A 127 -6.74 0.32 9.78
N PRO A 128 -7.71 0.58 8.89
CA PRO A 128 -9.05 0.96 9.28
C PRO A 128 -9.91 -0.28 9.62
N PRO A 129 -10.77 -0.21 10.66
CA PRO A 129 -11.83 -1.19 10.87
C PRO A 129 -13.01 -0.96 9.90
N ALA A 130 -13.52 -2.02 9.30
CA ALA A 130 -14.71 -2.01 8.47
C ALA A 130 -15.99 -1.74 9.27
N SER A 131 -17.01 -1.13 8.67
CA SER A 131 -18.24 -0.73 9.40
C SER A 131 -19.44 -1.66 9.22
N GLY A 132 -19.39 -2.61 8.29
CA GLY A 132 -20.51 -3.49 7.97
C GLY A 132 -20.90 -4.37 9.17
N ALA A 133 -22.20 -4.52 9.42
CA ALA A 133 -22.73 -5.21 10.60
C ALA A 133 -22.22 -6.66 10.76
N SER A 134 -22.00 -7.36 9.65
CA SER A 134 -21.44 -8.73 9.61
C SER A 134 -19.90 -8.77 9.63
N GLY A 135 -19.23 -7.67 9.99
CA GLY A 135 -17.78 -7.56 10.07
C GLY A 135 -17.08 -7.39 8.72
N GLY A 136 -17.84 -7.07 7.67
CA GLY A 136 -17.34 -6.76 6.33
C GLY A 136 -17.35 -5.26 6.05
N TRP A 137 -17.02 -4.90 4.81
CA TRP A 137 -16.96 -3.52 4.36
C TRP A 137 -18.29 -3.02 3.82
N GLU A 138 -18.63 -1.78 4.15
CA GLU A 138 -19.78 -1.05 3.61
C GLU A 138 -19.24 0.14 2.80
N PRO A 139 -19.11 0.03 1.46
CA PRO A 139 -18.45 1.05 0.65
C PRO A 139 -19.00 2.46 0.84
N SER A 140 -20.32 2.59 1.03
CA SER A 140 -20.96 3.90 1.23
C SER A 140 -20.51 4.61 2.51
N ALA A 141 -20.04 3.87 3.52
CA ALA A 141 -19.58 4.40 4.81
C ALA A 141 -18.05 4.34 4.96
N ASP A 142 -17.41 3.33 4.38
CA ASP A 142 -15.98 3.06 4.56
C ASP A 142 -15.08 3.79 3.56
N LEU A 143 -15.55 4.11 2.35
CA LEU A 143 -14.74 4.90 1.41
C LEU A 143 -14.50 6.34 1.90
N PRO A 144 -15.54 7.10 2.35
CA PRO A 144 -15.32 8.42 2.94
C PRO A 144 -14.44 8.38 4.19
N PHE A 145 -14.41 7.24 4.90
CA PHE A 145 -13.51 7.07 6.04
C PHE A 145 -12.06 6.90 5.61
N ILE A 146 -11.78 6.13 4.55
CA ILE A 146 -10.42 5.99 4.00
C ILE A 146 -9.91 7.33 3.47
N GLU A 147 -10.76 8.10 2.79
CA GLU A 147 -10.44 9.47 2.34
C GLU A 147 -10.10 10.38 3.53
N ALA A 148 -10.94 10.41 4.56
CA ALA A 148 -10.70 11.21 5.76
C ALA A 148 -9.42 10.81 6.51
N ILE A 149 -9.04 9.52 6.48
CA ILE A 149 -7.77 9.07 7.05
C ILE A 149 -6.59 9.64 6.25
N LEU A 150 -6.66 9.61 4.92
CA LEU A 150 -5.59 10.18 4.09
C LEU A 150 -5.43 11.68 4.38
N ASP A 151 -6.52 12.44 4.43
CA ASP A 151 -6.49 13.87 4.76
C ASP A 151 -5.87 14.13 6.15
N ASP A 152 -6.25 13.35 7.16
CA ASP A 152 -5.68 13.45 8.51
C ASP A 152 -4.17 13.13 8.52
N LEU A 153 -3.74 12.14 7.73
CA LEU A 153 -2.32 11.78 7.62
C LEU A 153 -1.51 12.82 6.86
N GLU A 154 -2.05 13.45 5.81
CA GLU A 154 -1.36 14.54 5.11
C GLU A 154 -1.03 15.71 6.04
N MET A 155 -1.86 15.92 7.07
CA MET A 155 -1.65 16.92 8.11
C MET A 155 -0.71 16.45 9.22
N ALA A 156 -0.71 15.15 9.54
CA ALA A 156 -0.03 14.58 10.70
C ALA A 156 1.36 13.99 10.44
N VAL A 157 1.73 13.81 9.18
CA VAL A 157 3.07 13.39 8.73
C VAL A 157 3.37 13.97 7.35
N VAL A 158 4.67 14.06 7.02
CA VAL A 158 5.13 14.31 5.65
C VAL A 158 4.94 13.00 4.88
N LEU A 159 3.89 12.91 4.09
CA LEU A 159 3.60 11.76 3.22
C LEU A 159 4.19 11.95 1.84
N ASP A 160 4.57 10.85 1.21
CA ASP A 160 4.80 10.78 -0.22
C ASP A 160 3.49 10.48 -0.95
N ARG A 161 2.93 11.47 -1.64
CA ARG A 161 1.66 11.28 -2.37
C ARG A 161 1.78 10.28 -3.52
N GLN A 162 2.97 10.06 -4.06
CA GLN A 162 3.21 9.15 -5.18
C GLN A 162 3.40 7.69 -4.74
N ARG A 163 3.48 7.42 -3.43
CA ARG A 163 3.65 6.07 -2.89
C ARG A 163 2.56 5.73 -1.88
N ARG A 164 1.33 5.73 -2.39
CA ARG A 164 0.14 5.24 -1.70
C ARG A 164 -0.20 3.87 -2.27
N SER A 165 -0.34 2.88 -1.41
CA SER A 165 -0.65 1.53 -1.85
C SER A 165 -1.73 0.91 -0.98
N LEU A 166 -2.46 -0.02 -1.57
CA LEU A 166 -3.51 -0.80 -0.91
C LEU A 166 -3.08 -2.26 -0.84
N TRP A 167 -3.41 -2.91 0.27
CA TRP A 167 -3.37 -4.36 0.37
C TRP A 167 -4.63 -4.84 1.08
N GLY A 168 -5.21 -5.93 0.61
CA GLY A 168 -6.36 -6.53 1.26
C GLY A 168 -6.54 -8.01 0.92
N PHE A 169 -7.24 -8.72 1.80
CA PHE A 169 -7.57 -10.13 1.64
C PHE A 169 -9.09 -10.37 1.79
N SER A 170 -9.64 -11.31 1.02
CA SER A 170 -11.07 -11.68 1.05
C SER A 170 -11.96 -10.45 0.85
N ALA A 171 -12.87 -10.13 1.78
CA ALA A 171 -13.70 -8.93 1.72
C ALA A 171 -12.87 -7.64 1.57
N GLY A 172 -11.74 -7.51 2.27
CA GLY A 172 -10.83 -6.37 2.10
C GLY A 172 -10.11 -6.36 0.76
N GLY A 173 -9.86 -7.53 0.17
CA GLY A 173 -9.30 -7.65 -1.18
C GLY A 173 -10.28 -7.19 -2.26
N HIS A 174 -11.57 -7.50 -2.10
CA HIS A 174 -12.61 -6.97 -3.00
C HIS A 174 -12.68 -5.43 -2.95
N VAL A 175 -12.60 -4.84 -1.75
CA VAL A 175 -12.59 -3.38 -1.59
C VAL A 175 -11.31 -2.77 -2.13
N ALA A 176 -10.13 -3.36 -1.84
CA ALA A 176 -8.85 -2.89 -2.37
C ALA A 176 -8.88 -2.84 -3.92
N HIS A 177 -9.41 -3.89 -4.54
CA HIS A 177 -9.54 -3.95 -5.99
C HIS A 177 -10.50 -2.87 -6.53
N GLY A 178 -11.66 -2.68 -5.90
CA GLY A 178 -12.61 -1.63 -6.29
C GLY A 178 -12.02 -0.22 -6.14
N LEU A 179 -11.33 0.05 -5.04
CA LEU A 179 -10.64 1.31 -4.79
C LEU A 179 -9.59 1.63 -5.85
N ALA A 180 -8.75 0.66 -6.20
CA ALA A 180 -7.73 0.83 -7.23
C ALA A 180 -8.34 1.12 -8.62
N LEU A 181 -9.51 0.55 -8.94
CA LEU A 181 -10.20 0.80 -10.19
C LEU A 181 -10.90 2.18 -10.24
N TRP A 182 -11.48 2.63 -9.12
CA TRP A 182 -12.23 3.89 -9.07
C TRP A 182 -11.36 5.11 -8.77
N ASN A 183 -10.20 4.92 -8.15
CA ASN A 183 -9.31 5.99 -7.69
C ASN A 183 -7.86 5.76 -8.16
N SER A 184 -7.68 5.44 -9.44
CA SER A 184 -6.36 5.13 -10.03
C SER A 184 -5.38 6.30 -10.02
N GLU A 185 -5.84 7.52 -9.73
CA GLU A 185 -4.98 8.68 -9.54
C GLU A 185 -4.47 8.80 -8.09
N VAL A 186 -5.05 8.06 -7.15
CA VAL A 186 -4.72 8.08 -5.72
C VAL A 186 -3.86 6.89 -5.31
N PHE A 187 -4.06 5.71 -5.92
CA PHE A 187 -3.44 4.43 -5.56
C PHE A 187 -2.84 3.69 -6.75
#